data_AF-A0AA49GBZ8-F1
#
_entry.id   AF-A0AA49GBZ8-F1
#
_cell.length_a   1.000
_cell.length_b   1.000
_cell.length_c   1.000
_cell.angle_alpha   90.00
_cell.angle_beta   90.00
_cell.angle_gamma   90.00
#
_symmetry.space_group_name_H-M   'P 1'
#
loop_
_entity.id
_entity.type
_entity.pdbx_description
1 polymer ?
#
loop_
_entity_poly.entity_id
_entity_poly.type
_entity_poly.pdbx_seq_one_letter_code
_entity_poly.pdbx_strand_id
1 'polypeptide(L)'
;MSFFTKIVEFGIENKLDDSVKTKIRLSNILNFALIVIICFYAIISAIAIPEIVPFCLYGLAAYTINLFFAYLGLTFLSRFLMSVLPALVIGMLHGVIMQTGDPVLKEVYAFQIVGSLIAFSLFDFKRFQFWLPAFIISILPVVFIYEFNDYFSISFDNSTFQQAWIRNSVLFGAFFLGGFLFVFLQRLNQKEFAKAQELTNQFAEENKKAVEKEKELQDSLGQLEKAQQEEKKRAWVTKGLAEIGSILRGEDDLKILTEKIIAFVVKYLDANQGALFLLDDENKDDLQLTLKSAYAFKRRKQLNQKVNIGEGLVGQCYLEKDYIYLTEVPDNYINIRSGLGDANPRSILISPMLVNEEVYGIFEIASFNKVEQYQIDFMLEMGENIAMQLNSIKTNEKTKYLLAEMQEQSQQLHSQEEEMRQNMEELQATQEQQERQERDLRAELDTVKKEKEKLEKKLGLM
;
A
#
# COMPACT_ATOMS: atom_id res chain seq x y z
N MET A 1 -17.79 -36.61 43.55
CA MET A 1 -17.59 -35.27 44.13
C MET A 1 -17.66 -35.41 45.65
N SER A 2 -16.60 -35.07 46.39
CA SER A 2 -16.56 -35.18 47.85
C SER A 2 -17.67 -34.33 48.49
N PHE A 3 -18.15 -34.71 49.69
CA PHE A 3 -19.13 -33.92 50.46
C PHE A 3 -18.66 -32.46 50.64
N PHE A 4 -17.37 -32.26 50.90
CA PHE A 4 -16.76 -30.93 50.97
C PHE A 4 -16.91 -30.15 49.65
N THR A 5 -16.64 -30.79 48.51
CA THR A 5 -16.75 -30.15 47.20
C THR A 5 -18.19 -29.71 46.89
N LYS A 6 -19.21 -30.44 47.37
CA LYS A 6 -20.61 -30.02 47.23
C LYS A 6 -20.93 -28.76 48.04
N ILE A 7 -20.42 -28.68 49.28
CA ILE A 7 -20.62 -27.51 50.15
C ILE A 7 -19.99 -26.26 49.56
N VAL A 8 -18.80 -26.37 48.98
CA VAL A 8 -18.10 -25.24 48.36
C VAL A 8 -18.92 -24.60 47.24
N GLU A 9 -19.71 -25.39 46.50
CA GLU A 9 -20.54 -24.91 45.39
C GLU A 9 -21.97 -24.48 45.78
N PHE A 10 -22.31 -24.43 47.07
CA PHE A 10 -23.63 -23.96 47.51
C PHE A 10 -23.95 -22.54 47.04
N GLY A 11 -25.12 -22.38 46.41
CA GLY A 11 -25.62 -21.10 45.92
C GLY A 11 -24.91 -20.56 44.67
N ILE A 12 -24.01 -21.34 44.04
CA ILE A 12 -23.30 -20.91 42.83
C ILE A 12 -24.13 -21.22 41.59
N GLU A 13 -24.54 -20.16 40.90
CA GLU A 13 -25.23 -20.25 39.61
C GLU A 13 -24.28 -19.95 38.44
N ASN A 14 -24.51 -20.60 37.29
CA ASN A 14 -23.66 -20.45 36.10
C ASN A 14 -23.60 -19.01 35.57
N LYS A 15 -24.66 -18.22 35.76
CA LYS A 15 -24.80 -16.83 35.28
C LYS A 15 -23.99 -15.80 36.08
N LEU A 16 -23.43 -16.18 37.23
CA LEU A 16 -22.64 -15.27 38.06
C LEU A 16 -21.25 -15.03 37.45
N ASP A 17 -20.74 -13.82 37.59
CA ASP A 17 -19.35 -13.50 37.23
C ASP A 17 -18.37 -14.37 38.03
N ASP A 18 -17.26 -14.75 37.41
CA ASP A 18 -16.26 -15.64 38.04
C ASP A 18 -15.64 -15.04 39.31
N SER A 19 -15.53 -13.71 39.39
CA SER A 19 -15.13 -13.01 40.61
C SER A 19 -16.13 -13.24 41.74
N VAL A 20 -17.44 -13.13 41.46
CA VAL A 20 -18.51 -13.36 42.45
C VAL A 20 -18.55 -14.82 42.89
N LYS A 21 -18.42 -15.77 41.93
CA LYS A 21 -18.32 -17.21 42.23
C LYS A 21 -17.17 -17.51 43.18
N THR A 22 -16.01 -16.92 42.95
CA THR A 22 -14.82 -17.09 43.81
C THR A 22 -15.07 -16.60 45.24
N LYS A 23 -15.75 -15.47 45.42
CA LYS A 23 -16.11 -14.93 46.73
C LYS A 23 -17.13 -15.80 47.47
N ILE A 24 -18.09 -16.41 46.75
CA ILE A 24 -19.06 -17.35 47.32
C ILE A 24 -18.36 -18.63 47.79
N ARG A 25 -17.49 -19.22 46.96
CA ARG A 25 -16.68 -20.39 47.34
C ARG A 25 -15.87 -20.13 48.60
N LEU A 26 -15.20 -18.97 48.67
CA LEU A 26 -14.41 -18.56 49.84
C LEU A 26 -15.29 -18.50 51.09
N SER A 27 -16.48 -17.89 51.00
CA SER A 27 -17.44 -17.84 52.12
C SER A 27 -17.85 -19.22 52.60
N ASN A 28 -18.18 -20.13 51.68
CA ASN A 28 -18.58 -21.49 52.01
C ASN A 28 -17.44 -22.31 52.65
N ILE A 29 -16.22 -22.16 52.12
CA ILE A 29 -15.01 -22.80 52.67
C ILE A 29 -14.75 -22.32 54.09
N LEU A 30 -14.75 -21.00 54.31
CA LEU A 30 -14.51 -20.43 55.63
C LEU A 30 -15.60 -20.83 56.63
N ASN A 31 -16.86 -20.81 56.21
CA ASN A 31 -17.98 -21.24 57.05
C ASN A 31 -17.83 -22.70 57.47
N PHE A 32 -17.57 -23.60 56.52
CA PHE A 32 -17.33 -25.01 56.82
C PHE A 32 -16.11 -25.22 57.74
N ALA A 33 -15.02 -24.49 57.52
CA ALA A 33 -13.84 -24.56 58.38
C ALA A 33 -14.16 -24.15 59.82
N LEU A 34 -14.92 -23.06 60.03
CA LEU A 34 -15.32 -22.61 61.36
C LEU A 34 -16.28 -23.59 62.05
N ILE A 35 -17.18 -24.25 61.32
CA ILE A 35 -18.00 -25.34 61.84
C ILE A 35 -17.12 -26.46 62.42
N VAL A 36 -16.13 -26.93 61.64
CA VAL A 36 -15.22 -27.99 62.07
C VAL A 36 -14.42 -27.58 63.31
N ILE A 37 -13.94 -26.34 63.35
CA ILE A 37 -13.17 -25.79 64.47
C ILE A 37 -14.03 -25.68 65.73
N ILE A 38 -15.27 -25.18 65.61
CA ILE A 38 -16.17 -25.04 66.75
C ILE A 38 -16.61 -26.40 67.28
N CYS A 39 -16.85 -27.38 66.41
CA CYS A 39 -17.11 -28.77 66.84
C CYS A 39 -15.93 -29.32 67.66
N PHE A 40 -14.69 -29.12 67.17
CA PHE A 40 -13.50 -29.55 67.90
C PHE A 40 -13.37 -28.85 69.26
N TYR A 41 -13.61 -27.53 69.30
CA TYR A 41 -13.56 -26.75 70.52
C TYR A 41 -14.68 -27.11 71.51
N ALA A 42 -15.88 -27.42 71.02
CA ALA A 42 -17.00 -27.88 71.84
C ALA A 42 -16.69 -29.22 72.52
N ILE A 43 -16.03 -30.15 71.82
CA ILE A 43 -15.60 -31.44 72.39
C ILE A 43 -14.55 -31.24 73.48
N ILE A 44 -13.55 -30.40 73.23
CA ILE A 44 -12.53 -30.08 74.24
C ILE A 44 -13.17 -29.39 75.44
N SER A 45 -14.05 -28.43 75.21
CA SER A 45 -14.75 -27.68 76.26
C SER A 45 -15.65 -28.60 77.08
N ALA A 46 -16.29 -29.61 76.48
CA ALA A 46 -17.10 -30.57 77.23
C ALA A 46 -16.28 -31.39 78.25
N ILE A 47 -14.98 -31.57 78.01
CA ILE A 47 -14.08 -32.26 78.92
C ILE A 47 -13.46 -31.28 79.94
N ALA A 48 -13.08 -30.08 79.48
CA ALA A 48 -12.32 -29.13 80.29
C ALA A 48 -13.20 -28.16 81.09
N ILE A 49 -14.23 -27.58 80.47
CA ILE A 49 -15.11 -26.54 81.03
C ILE A 49 -16.53 -26.70 80.44
N PRO A 50 -17.34 -27.63 80.99
CA PRO A 50 -18.67 -27.95 80.46
C PRO A 50 -19.62 -26.74 80.35
N GLU A 51 -19.41 -25.71 81.16
CA GLU A 51 -20.20 -24.48 81.22
C GLU A 51 -20.14 -23.67 79.92
N ILE A 52 -19.06 -23.80 79.13
CA ILE A 52 -18.87 -23.06 77.87
C ILE A 52 -19.52 -23.79 76.67
N VAL A 53 -19.86 -25.07 76.82
CA VAL A 53 -20.42 -25.91 75.74
C VAL A 53 -21.68 -25.31 75.09
N PRO A 54 -22.67 -24.76 75.83
CA PRO A 54 -23.84 -24.13 75.22
C PRO A 54 -23.48 -22.98 74.26
N PHE A 55 -22.46 -22.19 74.58
CA PHE A 55 -21.99 -21.08 73.76
C PHE A 55 -21.30 -21.55 72.48
N CYS A 56 -20.57 -22.66 72.56
CA CYS A 56 -20.01 -23.33 71.39
C CYS A 56 -21.14 -23.87 70.48
N LEU A 57 -22.20 -24.43 71.07
CA LEU A 57 -23.37 -24.91 70.32
C LEU A 57 -24.14 -23.75 69.66
N TYR A 58 -24.25 -22.59 70.29
CA TYR A 58 -24.82 -21.39 69.65
C TYR A 58 -24.00 -20.94 68.45
N GLY A 59 -22.67 -20.93 68.57
CA GLY A 59 -21.77 -20.68 67.43
C GLY A 59 -21.99 -21.69 66.31
N LEU A 60 -22.00 -22.98 66.64
CA LEU A 60 -22.23 -24.06 65.67
C LEU A 60 -23.57 -23.92 64.94
N ALA A 61 -24.63 -23.59 65.67
CA ALA A 61 -25.95 -23.33 65.10
C ALA A 61 -25.91 -22.13 64.14
N ALA A 62 -25.27 -21.02 64.54
CA ALA A 62 -25.16 -19.82 63.70
C ALA A 62 -24.45 -20.09 62.36
N TYR A 63 -23.33 -20.82 62.38
CA TYR A 63 -22.61 -21.16 61.14
C TYR A 63 -23.37 -22.17 60.27
N THR A 64 -24.05 -23.13 60.90
CA THR A 64 -24.90 -24.11 60.19
C THR A 64 -26.06 -23.41 59.49
N ILE A 65 -26.74 -22.48 60.17
CA ILE A 65 -27.80 -21.64 59.58
C ILE A 65 -27.23 -20.80 58.44
N ASN A 66 -26.05 -20.21 58.63
CA ASN A 66 -25.40 -19.41 57.60
C ASN A 66 -25.07 -20.24 56.34
N LEU A 67 -24.69 -21.52 56.53
CA LEU A 67 -24.43 -22.44 55.43
C LEU A 67 -25.72 -22.87 54.73
N PHE A 68 -26.80 -23.01 55.48
CA PHE A 68 -28.13 -23.25 54.93
C PHE A 68 -28.62 -22.08 54.07
N PHE A 69 -28.35 -20.83 54.47
CA PHE A 69 -28.62 -19.67 53.60
C PHE A 69 -27.81 -19.72 52.29
N ALA A 70 -26.55 -20.17 52.32
CA ALA A 70 -25.80 -20.40 51.09
C ALA A 70 -26.45 -21.48 50.22
N TYR A 71 -26.89 -22.58 50.83
CA TYR A 71 -27.59 -23.67 50.13
C TYR A 71 -28.89 -23.20 49.45
N LEU A 72 -29.64 -22.30 50.09
CA LEU A 72 -30.86 -21.69 49.52
C LEU A 72 -30.59 -20.64 48.43
N GLY A 73 -29.32 -20.35 48.10
CA GLY A 73 -28.98 -19.33 47.12
C GLY A 73 -28.98 -17.89 47.66
N LEU A 74 -29.18 -17.68 48.97
CA LEU A 74 -29.09 -16.37 49.63
C LEU A 74 -27.62 -15.96 49.84
N THR A 75 -26.84 -15.96 48.76
CA THR A 75 -25.37 -15.85 48.78
C THR A 75 -24.86 -14.49 49.26
N PHE A 76 -25.64 -13.42 49.08
CA PHE A 76 -25.32 -12.12 49.65
C PHE A 76 -25.42 -12.14 51.18
N LEU A 77 -26.57 -12.58 51.70
CA LEU A 77 -26.84 -12.66 53.13
C LEU A 77 -25.83 -13.61 53.80
N SER A 78 -25.54 -14.75 53.18
CA SER A 78 -24.60 -15.71 53.73
C SER A 78 -23.17 -15.15 53.84
N ARG A 79 -22.72 -14.39 52.82
CA ARG A 79 -21.41 -13.71 52.85
C ARG A 79 -21.36 -12.58 53.86
N PHE A 80 -22.46 -11.82 53.98
CA PHE A 80 -22.57 -10.74 54.95
C PHE A 80 -22.47 -11.28 56.38
N LEU A 81 -23.27 -12.30 56.70
CA LEU A 81 -23.21 -12.98 57.99
C LEU A 81 -21.84 -13.61 58.23
N MET A 82 -21.24 -14.24 57.21
CA MET A 82 -19.89 -14.82 57.32
C MET A 82 -18.81 -13.77 57.61
N SER A 83 -19.03 -12.50 57.23
CA SER A 83 -18.12 -11.40 57.53
C SER A 83 -18.26 -10.86 58.96
N VAL A 84 -19.35 -11.19 59.65
CA VAL A 84 -19.71 -10.64 60.96
C VAL A 84 -19.65 -11.69 62.08
N LEU A 85 -20.20 -12.89 61.82
CA LEU A 85 -20.29 -14.00 62.77
C LEU A 85 -18.95 -14.36 63.44
N PRO A 86 -17.80 -14.39 62.74
CA PRO A 86 -16.51 -14.71 63.37
C PRO A 86 -16.16 -13.78 64.52
N ALA A 87 -16.25 -12.46 64.32
CA ALA A 87 -15.93 -11.50 65.37
C ALA A 87 -16.95 -11.55 66.52
N LEU A 88 -18.23 -11.71 66.21
CA LEU A 88 -19.29 -11.83 67.22
C LEU A 88 -19.17 -13.09 68.08
N VAL A 89 -18.99 -14.26 67.47
CA VAL A 89 -18.89 -15.53 68.18
C VAL A 89 -17.64 -15.57 69.05
N ILE A 90 -16.50 -15.08 68.53
CA ILE A 90 -15.26 -14.97 69.31
C ILE A 90 -15.45 -13.99 70.49
N GLY A 91 -16.08 -12.84 70.26
CA GLY A 91 -16.36 -11.88 71.32
C GLY A 91 -17.30 -12.43 72.39
N MET A 92 -18.33 -13.17 71.97
CA MET A 92 -19.29 -13.77 72.89
C MET A 92 -18.61 -14.81 73.77
N LEU A 93 -17.80 -15.70 73.18
CA LEU A 93 -17.01 -16.67 73.93
C LEU A 93 -16.02 -15.98 74.88
N HIS A 94 -15.39 -14.89 74.44
CA HIS A 94 -14.49 -14.10 75.28
C HIS A 94 -15.21 -13.49 76.50
N GLY A 95 -16.37 -12.88 76.28
CA GLY A 95 -17.16 -12.27 77.34
C GLY A 95 -17.71 -13.29 78.35
N VAL A 96 -18.05 -14.50 77.89
CA VAL A 96 -18.41 -15.61 78.79
C VAL A 96 -17.21 -16.04 79.62
N ILE A 97 -16.03 -16.12 79.01
CA ILE A 97 -14.82 -16.61 79.66
C ILE A 97 -14.23 -15.57 80.64
N MET A 98 -14.34 -14.27 80.39
CA MET A 98 -13.73 -13.24 81.23
C MET A 98 -14.73 -12.68 82.25
N GLN A 99 -14.33 -12.53 83.51
CA GLN A 99 -15.17 -11.88 84.52
C GLN A 99 -15.03 -10.35 84.44
N THR A 100 -16.04 -9.62 84.91
CA THR A 100 -16.03 -8.14 84.97
C THR A 100 -14.81 -7.65 85.76
N GLY A 101 -13.89 -6.99 85.07
CA GLY A 101 -12.64 -6.47 85.62
C GLY A 101 -11.37 -7.26 85.27
N ASP A 102 -11.49 -8.43 84.63
CA ASP A 102 -10.33 -9.20 84.15
C ASP A 102 -9.61 -8.47 82.99
N PRO A 103 -8.27 -8.57 82.88
CA PRO A 103 -7.55 -8.02 81.74
C PRO A 103 -7.89 -8.81 80.47
N VAL A 104 -8.22 -8.07 79.40
CA VAL A 104 -8.48 -8.65 78.07
C VAL A 104 -7.28 -9.47 77.58
N LEU A 105 -7.55 -10.67 77.05
CA LEU A 105 -6.54 -11.45 76.35
C LEU A 105 -6.20 -10.78 75.02
N LYS A 106 -4.97 -10.25 74.94
CA LYS A 106 -4.46 -9.53 73.76
C LYS A 106 -4.55 -10.35 72.48
N GLU A 107 -4.48 -11.66 72.60
CA GLU A 107 -4.54 -12.58 71.48
C GLU A 107 -5.97 -12.73 70.95
N VAL A 108 -6.98 -12.81 71.83
CA VAL A 108 -8.39 -12.84 71.43
C VAL A 108 -8.78 -11.54 70.73
N TYR A 109 -8.24 -10.42 71.22
CA TYR A 109 -8.35 -9.12 70.57
C TYR A 109 -7.79 -9.13 69.13
N ALA A 110 -6.60 -9.73 68.94
CA ALA A 110 -6.02 -9.90 67.60
C ALA A 110 -6.90 -10.78 66.69
N PHE A 111 -7.54 -11.82 67.22
CA PHE A 111 -8.45 -12.66 66.44
C PHE A 111 -9.73 -11.96 66.04
N GLN A 112 -10.31 -11.15 66.91
CA GLN A 112 -11.48 -10.36 66.55
C GLN A 112 -11.14 -9.32 65.47
N ILE A 113 -9.94 -8.71 65.53
CA ILE A 113 -9.44 -7.83 64.45
C ILE A 113 -9.33 -8.62 63.13
N VAL A 114 -8.68 -9.78 63.12
CA VAL A 114 -8.58 -10.61 61.92
C VAL A 114 -9.97 -11.03 61.41
N GLY A 115 -10.88 -11.40 62.31
CA GLY A 115 -12.27 -11.72 62.01
C GLY A 115 -13.01 -10.54 61.35
N SER A 116 -12.75 -9.31 61.80
CA SER A 116 -13.36 -8.12 61.20
C SER A 116 -12.91 -7.90 59.75
N LEU A 117 -11.66 -8.25 59.43
CA LEU A 117 -11.08 -8.07 58.09
C LEU A 117 -11.63 -9.06 57.04
N ILE A 118 -12.39 -10.09 57.45
CA ILE A 118 -13.01 -11.06 56.54
C ILE A 118 -13.94 -10.35 55.53
N ALA A 119 -14.58 -9.24 55.91
CA ALA A 119 -15.43 -8.45 55.03
C ALA A 119 -14.73 -8.02 53.73
N PHE A 120 -13.46 -7.60 53.80
CA PHE A 120 -12.67 -7.21 52.62
C PHE A 120 -12.39 -8.38 51.68
N SER A 121 -12.44 -9.59 52.21
CA SER A 121 -12.14 -10.80 51.46
C SER A 121 -13.36 -11.37 50.75
N LEU A 122 -14.55 -11.23 51.35
CA LEU A 122 -15.81 -11.78 50.84
C LEU A 122 -16.56 -10.84 49.89
N PHE A 123 -16.16 -9.57 49.85
CA PHE A 123 -16.75 -8.55 48.96
C PHE A 123 -15.69 -7.96 48.02
N ASP A 124 -16.17 -7.23 47.00
CA ASP A 124 -15.34 -6.47 46.09
C ASP A 124 -15.00 -5.11 46.72
N PHE A 125 -13.72 -4.75 46.73
CA PHE A 125 -13.23 -3.50 47.32
C PHE A 125 -13.91 -2.27 46.71
N LYS A 126 -14.24 -2.32 45.40
CA LYS A 126 -14.90 -1.22 44.68
C LYS A 126 -16.34 -0.97 45.16
N ARG A 127 -16.98 -1.92 45.84
CA ARG A 127 -18.38 -1.84 46.27
C ARG A 127 -18.48 -1.62 47.79
N PHE A 128 -18.08 -0.43 48.24
CA PHE A 128 -18.01 -0.08 49.67
C PHE A 128 -19.33 -0.27 50.42
N GLN A 129 -20.47 -0.09 49.75
CA GLN A 129 -21.81 -0.29 50.32
C GLN A 129 -22.05 -1.68 50.94
N PHE A 130 -21.26 -2.69 50.57
CA PHE A 130 -21.44 -4.06 51.07
C PHE A 130 -20.41 -4.45 52.14
N TRP A 131 -19.14 -4.12 51.93
CA TRP A 131 -18.09 -4.52 52.88
C TRP A 131 -17.99 -3.57 54.07
N LEU A 132 -18.27 -2.27 53.89
CA LEU A 132 -18.10 -1.28 54.95
C LEU A 132 -19.09 -1.50 56.11
N PRO A 133 -20.40 -1.76 55.88
CA PRO A 133 -21.32 -2.06 56.98
C PRO A 133 -20.95 -3.36 57.69
N ALA A 134 -20.55 -4.40 56.94
CA ALA A 134 -20.12 -5.67 57.52
C ALA A 134 -18.87 -5.50 58.40
N PHE A 135 -17.89 -4.73 57.94
CA PHE A 135 -16.69 -4.38 58.68
C PHE A 135 -16.99 -3.57 59.94
N ILE A 136 -17.87 -2.56 59.84
CA ILE A 136 -18.28 -1.75 60.99
C ILE A 136 -18.94 -2.64 62.05
N ILE A 137 -19.89 -3.50 61.66
CA ILE A 137 -20.57 -4.38 62.61
C ILE A 137 -19.59 -5.36 63.25
N SER A 138 -18.65 -5.90 62.47
CA SER A 138 -17.68 -6.89 62.97
C SER A 138 -16.59 -6.29 63.86
N ILE A 139 -16.25 -5.00 63.72
CA ILE A 139 -15.28 -4.33 64.59
C ILE A 139 -15.90 -3.80 65.91
N LEU A 140 -17.24 -3.64 66.00
CA LEU A 140 -17.88 -3.13 67.22
C LEU A 140 -17.53 -3.91 68.50
N PRO A 141 -17.51 -5.26 68.54
CA PRO A 141 -17.09 -6.01 69.72
C PRO A 141 -15.63 -5.79 70.12
N VAL A 142 -14.79 -5.34 69.18
CA VAL A 142 -13.38 -5.00 69.42
C VAL A 142 -13.26 -3.62 70.06
N VAL A 143 -14.03 -2.65 69.57
CA VAL A 143 -14.02 -1.27 70.06
C VAL A 143 -14.64 -1.18 71.45
N PHE A 144 -15.76 -1.88 71.67
CA PHE A 144 -16.55 -1.86 72.91
C PHE A 144 -16.35 -3.15 73.71
N ILE A 145 -15.12 -3.64 73.81
CA ILE A 145 -14.85 -4.97 74.35
C ILE A 145 -15.24 -5.11 75.83
N TYR A 146 -15.10 -4.04 76.63
CA TYR A 146 -15.44 -4.09 78.05
C TYR A 146 -16.96 -4.17 78.23
N GLU A 147 -17.71 -3.31 77.55
CA GLU A 147 -19.17 -3.31 77.57
C GLU A 147 -19.76 -4.59 76.98
N PHE A 148 -19.13 -5.11 75.92
CA PHE A 148 -19.52 -6.37 75.30
C PHE A 148 -19.25 -7.57 76.21
N ASN A 149 -18.11 -7.60 76.90
CA ASN A 149 -17.79 -8.65 77.87
C ASN A 149 -18.76 -8.64 79.05
N ASP A 150 -19.03 -7.47 79.64
CA ASP A 150 -19.94 -7.34 80.77
C ASP A 150 -21.35 -7.85 80.44
N TYR A 151 -21.84 -7.60 79.22
CA TYR A 151 -23.15 -8.09 78.76
C TYR A 151 -23.24 -9.63 78.72
N PHE A 152 -22.15 -10.32 78.35
CA PHE A 152 -22.09 -11.77 78.24
C PHE A 152 -21.45 -12.46 79.44
N SER A 153 -21.07 -11.71 80.47
CA SER A 153 -20.44 -12.23 81.68
C SER A 153 -21.37 -13.18 82.42
N ILE A 154 -20.84 -14.34 82.81
CA ILE A 154 -21.57 -15.36 83.58
C ILE A 154 -20.75 -15.71 84.81
N SER A 155 -21.40 -15.79 85.97
CA SER A 155 -20.75 -16.18 87.21
C SER A 155 -20.50 -17.70 87.23
N PHE A 156 -19.35 -18.14 86.74
CA PHE A 156 -18.84 -19.50 86.94
C PHE A 156 -17.35 -19.47 87.35
N ASP A 157 -16.86 -20.58 87.91
CA ASP A 157 -15.46 -20.71 88.32
C ASP A 157 -14.53 -20.78 87.10
N ASN A 158 -13.88 -19.67 86.79
CA ASN A 158 -12.97 -19.53 85.66
C ASN A 158 -11.52 -19.97 85.97
N SER A 159 -11.27 -20.51 87.18
CA SER A 159 -9.93 -20.95 87.61
C SER A 159 -9.32 -22.03 86.70
N THR A 160 -10.17 -22.89 86.12
CA THR A 160 -9.78 -23.91 85.14
C THR A 160 -9.25 -23.30 83.84
N PHE A 161 -9.84 -22.20 83.36
CA PHE A 161 -9.37 -21.53 82.13
C PHE A 161 -8.07 -20.75 82.35
N GLN A 162 -7.85 -20.23 83.56
CA GLN A 162 -6.61 -19.55 83.94
C GLN A 162 -5.40 -20.49 84.01
N GLN A 163 -5.61 -21.81 83.93
CA GLN A 163 -4.51 -22.77 83.80
C GLN A 163 -3.77 -22.59 82.47
N ALA A 164 -2.44 -22.47 82.55
CA ALA A 164 -1.59 -22.11 81.41
C ALA A 164 -1.73 -23.05 80.20
N TRP A 165 -2.00 -24.34 80.40
CA TRP A 165 -2.10 -25.31 79.32
C TRP A 165 -3.38 -25.16 78.49
N ILE A 166 -4.52 -24.82 79.10
CA ILE A 166 -5.78 -24.54 78.40
C ILE A 166 -5.64 -23.24 77.64
N ARG A 167 -5.23 -22.15 78.31
CA ARG A 167 -5.00 -20.85 77.68
C ARG A 167 -4.10 -20.96 76.46
N ASN A 168 -2.93 -21.59 76.57
CA ASN A 168 -1.98 -21.71 75.47
C ASN A 168 -2.51 -22.56 74.28
N SER A 169 -3.36 -23.55 74.54
CA SER A 169 -3.96 -24.38 73.48
C SER A 169 -4.97 -23.60 72.64
N VAL A 170 -5.79 -22.75 73.28
CA VAL A 170 -6.72 -21.83 72.59
C VAL A 170 -5.93 -20.82 71.74
N LEU A 171 -4.84 -20.29 72.29
CA LEU A 171 -3.95 -19.37 71.59
C LEU A 171 -3.32 -19.98 70.33
N PHE A 172 -2.84 -21.23 70.44
CA PHE A 172 -2.21 -21.92 69.32
C PHE A 172 -3.21 -22.22 68.18
N GLY A 173 -4.41 -22.68 68.53
CA GLY A 173 -5.46 -22.96 67.54
C GLY A 173 -5.88 -21.71 66.78
N ALA A 174 -5.97 -20.59 67.48
CA ALA A 174 -6.34 -19.33 66.87
C ALA A 174 -5.20 -18.78 65.98
N PHE A 175 -3.94 -18.82 66.41
CA PHE A 175 -2.80 -18.35 65.58
C PHE A 175 -2.70 -19.13 64.27
N PHE A 176 -2.91 -20.45 64.33
CA PHE A 176 -2.94 -21.31 63.15
C PHE A 176 -4.07 -20.93 62.19
N LEU A 177 -5.25 -20.58 62.71
CA LEU A 177 -6.40 -20.14 61.93
C LEU A 177 -6.13 -18.80 61.22
N GLY A 178 -5.59 -17.82 61.94
CA GLY A 178 -5.25 -16.51 61.37
C GLY A 178 -4.17 -16.61 60.29
N GLY A 179 -3.12 -17.39 60.54
CA GLY A 179 -2.05 -17.66 59.57
C GLY A 179 -2.56 -18.39 58.32
N PHE A 180 -3.42 -19.39 58.48
CA PHE A 180 -4.05 -20.09 57.36
C PHE A 180 -4.91 -19.14 56.52
N LEU A 181 -5.73 -18.31 57.16
CA LEU A 181 -6.59 -17.35 56.49
C LEU A 181 -5.75 -16.33 55.70
N PHE A 182 -4.68 -15.80 56.29
CA PHE A 182 -3.78 -14.85 55.63
C PHE A 182 -3.09 -15.46 54.39
N VAL A 183 -2.51 -16.66 54.51
CA VAL A 183 -1.86 -17.35 53.38
C VAL A 183 -2.86 -17.68 52.28
N PHE A 184 -4.09 -18.07 52.66
CA PHE A 184 -5.15 -18.35 51.70
C PHE A 184 -5.57 -17.09 50.93
N LEU A 185 -5.71 -15.95 51.62
CA LEU A 185 -6.02 -14.65 50.99
C LEU A 185 -4.91 -14.19 50.04
N GLN A 186 -3.63 -14.35 50.42
CA GLN A 186 -2.51 -14.04 49.53
C GLN A 186 -2.51 -14.89 48.26
N ARG A 187 -2.80 -16.20 48.37
CA ARG A 187 -2.88 -17.08 47.20
C ARG A 187 -3.99 -16.71 46.23
N LEU A 188 -5.11 -16.16 46.70
CA LEU A 188 -6.17 -15.68 45.82
C LEU A 188 -5.74 -14.44 45.03
N ASN A 189 -5.01 -13.52 45.66
CA ASN A 189 -4.57 -12.28 45.03
C ASN A 189 -3.50 -12.52 43.93
N GLN A 190 -2.60 -13.49 44.13
CA GLN A 190 -1.56 -13.82 43.13
C GLN A 190 -2.13 -14.31 41.79
N LYS A 191 -3.26 -15.04 41.82
CA LYS A 191 -3.88 -15.57 40.58
C LYS A 191 -4.45 -14.46 39.70
N GLU A 192 -5.04 -13.43 40.31
CA GLU A 192 -5.58 -12.30 39.55
C GLU A 192 -4.46 -11.47 38.91
N PHE A 193 -3.34 -11.29 39.61
CA PHE A 193 -2.17 -10.58 39.09
C PHE A 193 -1.54 -11.28 37.88
N ALA A 194 -1.37 -12.61 37.94
CA ALA A 194 -0.80 -13.38 36.84
C ALA A 194 -1.64 -13.25 35.54
N LYS A 195 -2.97 -13.30 35.67
CA LYS A 195 -3.89 -13.15 34.53
C LYS A 195 -3.82 -11.74 33.92
N ALA A 196 -3.70 -10.70 34.76
CA ALA A 196 -3.54 -9.33 34.28
C ALA A 196 -2.24 -9.15 33.49
N GLN A 197 -1.15 -9.76 33.95
CA GLN A 197 0.14 -9.68 33.28
C GLN A 197 0.17 -10.43 31.94
N GLU A 198 -0.45 -11.61 31.86
CA GLU A 198 -0.59 -12.35 30.60
C GLU A 198 -1.36 -11.54 29.55
N LEU A 199 -2.49 -10.94 29.94
CA LEU A 199 -3.28 -10.09 29.05
C LEU A 199 -2.48 -8.88 28.54
N THR A 200 -1.68 -8.27 29.42
CA THR A 200 -0.83 -7.12 29.06
C THR A 200 0.24 -7.50 28.04
N ASN A 201 0.86 -8.68 28.19
CA ASN A 201 1.84 -9.19 27.25
C ASN A 201 1.21 -9.51 25.88
N GLN A 202 0.00 -10.08 25.87
CA GLN A 202 -0.75 -10.33 24.63
C GLN A 202 -1.03 -9.02 23.89
N PHE A 203 -1.51 -7.99 24.59
CA PHE A 203 -1.71 -6.66 23.99
C PHE A 203 -0.42 -6.04 23.44
N ALA A 204 0.70 -6.20 24.14
CA ALA A 204 1.99 -5.71 23.66
C ALA A 204 2.44 -6.41 22.38
N GLU A 205 2.25 -7.73 22.27
CA GLU A 205 2.59 -8.50 21.08
C GLU A 205 1.68 -8.16 19.89
N GLU A 206 0.38 -8.02 20.12
CA GLU A 206 -0.58 -7.58 19.10
C GLU A 206 -0.27 -6.17 18.59
N ASN A 207 0.03 -5.24 19.49
CA ASN A 207 0.42 -3.88 19.11
C ASN A 207 1.70 -3.87 18.28
N LYS A 208 2.70 -4.69 18.63
CA LYS A 208 3.93 -4.81 17.85
C LYS A 208 3.63 -5.28 16.42
N LYS A 209 2.79 -6.32 16.26
CA LYS A 209 2.35 -6.82 14.95
C LYS A 209 1.56 -5.78 14.15
N ALA A 210 0.74 -4.98 14.82
CA ALA A 210 -0.03 -3.91 14.17
C ALA A 210 0.89 -2.82 13.59
N VAL A 211 1.91 -2.39 14.36
CA VAL A 211 2.89 -1.40 13.91
C VAL A 211 3.73 -1.92 12.74
N GLU A 212 4.15 -3.20 12.77
CA GLU A 212 4.88 -3.83 11.66
C GLU A 212 4.03 -3.84 10.38
N LYS A 213 2.75 -4.24 10.47
CA LYS A 213 1.82 -4.21 9.33
C LYS A 213 1.56 -2.80 8.80
N GLU A 214 1.45 -1.80 9.67
CA GLU A 214 1.28 -0.41 9.26
C GLU A 214 2.47 0.07 8.42
N LYS A 215 3.69 -0.28 8.83
CA LYS A 215 4.90 0.04 8.08
C LYS A 215 4.94 -0.66 6.73
N GLU A 216 4.65 -1.96 6.68
CA GLU A 216 4.56 -2.72 5.43
C GLU A 216 3.51 -2.15 4.47
N LEU A 217 2.37 -1.69 5.00
CA LEU A 217 1.33 -1.05 4.22
C LEU A 217 1.79 0.30 3.65
N GLN A 218 2.47 1.14 4.45
CA GLN A 218 3.03 2.41 3.98
C GLN A 218 4.06 2.21 2.86
N ASP A 219 4.96 1.24 3.02
CA ASP A 219 5.95 0.92 2.00
C ASP A 219 5.27 0.42 0.71
N SER A 220 4.25 -0.43 0.84
CA SER A 220 3.47 -0.96 -0.29
C SER A 220 2.69 0.14 -1.01
N LEU A 221 2.09 1.09 -0.29
CA LEU A 221 1.41 2.26 -0.87
C LEU A 221 2.39 3.13 -1.65
N GLY A 222 3.57 3.39 -1.10
CA GLY A 222 4.61 4.16 -1.79
C GLY A 222 5.11 3.48 -3.08
N GLN A 223 5.20 2.14 -3.09
CA GLN A 223 5.52 1.39 -4.32
C GLN A 223 4.40 1.47 -5.36
N LEU A 224 3.15 1.33 -4.95
CA LEU A 224 1.99 1.45 -5.84
C LEU A 224 1.90 2.84 -6.47
N GLU A 225 2.14 3.90 -5.69
CA GLU A 225 2.14 5.27 -6.22
C GLU A 225 3.21 5.46 -7.30
N LYS A 226 4.43 4.96 -7.07
CA LYS A 226 5.51 4.99 -8.08
C LYS A 226 5.14 4.21 -9.33
N ALA A 227 4.62 2.99 -9.17
CA ALA A 227 4.18 2.16 -10.28
C ALA A 227 3.08 2.84 -11.10
N GLN A 228 2.10 3.48 -10.45
CA GLN A 228 1.05 4.25 -11.13
C GLN A 228 1.60 5.46 -11.88
N GLN A 229 2.60 6.16 -11.34
CA GLN A 229 3.24 7.29 -12.05
C GLN A 229 3.98 6.82 -13.30
N GLU A 230 4.73 5.71 -13.20
CA GLU A 230 5.40 5.10 -14.35
C GLU A 230 4.42 4.60 -15.40
N GLU A 231 3.32 3.96 -14.98
CA GLU A 231 2.25 3.51 -15.89
C GLU A 231 1.61 4.69 -16.62
N LYS A 232 1.32 5.80 -15.93
CA LYS A 232 0.81 7.02 -16.57
C LYS A 232 1.77 7.58 -17.62
N LYS A 233 3.07 7.60 -17.33
CA LYS A 233 4.09 8.05 -18.30
C LYS A 233 4.12 7.13 -19.53
N ARG A 234 4.13 5.81 -19.33
CA ARG A 234 4.08 4.84 -20.44
C ARG A 234 2.81 4.98 -21.28
N ALA A 235 1.65 5.08 -20.63
CA ALA A 235 0.37 5.25 -21.31
C ALA A 235 0.34 6.55 -22.13
N TRP A 236 0.94 7.63 -21.62
CA TRP A 236 1.12 8.87 -22.36
C TRP A 236 1.99 8.63 -23.62
N VAL A 237 3.18 8.04 -23.49
CA VAL A 237 4.06 7.73 -24.64
C VAL A 237 3.33 6.88 -25.69
N THR A 238 2.71 5.78 -25.29
CA THR A 238 1.97 4.88 -26.19
C THR A 238 0.85 5.60 -26.93
N LYS A 239 0.10 6.48 -26.24
CA LYS A 239 -0.95 7.28 -26.87
C LYS A 239 -0.37 8.24 -27.90
N GLY A 240 0.72 8.93 -27.57
CA GLY A 240 1.39 9.85 -28.49
C GLY A 240 1.86 9.16 -29.77
N LEU A 241 2.47 7.97 -29.63
CA LEU A 241 2.94 7.16 -30.76
C LEU A 241 1.80 6.66 -31.65
N ALA A 242 0.65 6.31 -31.04
CA ALA A 242 -0.53 5.91 -31.80
C ALA A 242 -1.11 7.09 -32.60
N GLU A 243 -1.17 8.29 -32.01
CA GLU A 243 -1.67 9.50 -32.66
C GLU A 243 -0.77 9.95 -33.80
N ILE A 244 0.55 10.02 -33.59
CA ILE A 244 1.49 10.36 -34.69
C ILE A 244 1.46 9.31 -35.80
N GLY A 245 1.36 8.02 -35.47
CA GLY A 245 1.23 6.96 -36.47
C GLY A 245 -0.02 7.12 -37.35
N SER A 246 -1.11 7.70 -36.81
CA SER A 246 -2.30 8.02 -37.59
C SER A 246 -2.09 9.21 -38.54
N ILE A 247 -1.32 10.22 -38.11
CA ILE A 247 -0.94 11.37 -38.94
C ILE A 247 -0.05 10.92 -40.09
N LEU A 248 0.95 10.08 -39.80
CA LEU A 248 1.91 9.57 -40.79
C LEU A 248 1.25 8.75 -41.91
N ARG A 249 0.19 8.00 -41.61
CA ARG A 249 -0.55 7.18 -42.60
C ARG A 249 -1.57 7.96 -43.43
N GLY A 250 -1.95 9.16 -43.01
CA GLY A 250 -3.09 9.89 -43.56
C GLY A 250 -2.73 10.99 -44.57
N GLU A 251 -1.44 11.20 -44.86
CA GLU A 251 -0.98 12.30 -45.71
C GLU A 251 0.25 11.91 -46.54
N ASP A 252 0.13 12.00 -47.87
CA ASP A 252 1.22 11.71 -48.80
C ASP A 252 2.01 12.97 -49.18
N ASP A 253 1.43 14.16 -49.00
CA ASP A 253 2.10 15.43 -49.29
C ASP A 253 3.06 15.80 -48.14
N LEU A 254 4.37 15.82 -48.45
CA LEU A 254 5.43 16.11 -47.49
C LEU A 254 5.26 17.45 -46.77
N LYS A 255 4.76 18.47 -47.45
CA LYS A 255 4.56 19.80 -46.87
C LYS A 255 3.41 19.77 -45.87
N ILE A 256 2.28 19.17 -46.23
CA ILE A 256 1.14 19.06 -45.31
C ILE A 256 1.48 18.16 -44.12
N LEU A 257 2.22 17.07 -44.37
CA LEU A 257 2.67 16.14 -43.34
C LEU A 257 3.57 16.85 -42.32
N THR A 258 4.60 17.57 -42.76
CA THR A 258 5.51 18.29 -41.85
C THR A 258 4.81 19.38 -41.04
N GLU A 259 3.80 20.06 -41.60
CA GLU A 259 2.97 21.02 -40.85
C GLU A 259 2.10 20.33 -39.78
N LYS A 260 1.48 19.19 -40.10
CA LYS A 260 0.68 18.40 -39.15
C LYS A 260 1.55 17.84 -38.02
N ILE A 261 2.73 17.31 -38.36
CA ILE A 261 3.70 16.78 -37.40
C ILE A 261 4.09 17.87 -36.40
N ILE A 262 4.62 19.01 -36.85
CA ILE A 262 5.12 20.02 -35.90
C ILE A 262 4.00 20.60 -35.03
N ALA A 263 2.79 20.74 -35.59
CA ALA A 263 1.62 21.19 -34.84
C ALA A 263 1.17 20.17 -33.79
N PHE A 264 1.26 18.88 -34.09
CA PHE A 264 1.00 17.81 -33.12
C PHE A 264 2.04 17.82 -32.01
N VAL A 265 3.32 17.80 -32.35
CA VAL A 265 4.43 17.74 -31.38
C VAL A 265 4.35 18.88 -30.38
N VAL A 266 4.20 20.12 -30.85
CA VAL A 266 4.14 21.29 -29.97
C VAL A 266 2.95 21.23 -29.03
N LYS A 267 1.77 20.82 -29.52
CA LYS A 267 0.56 20.70 -28.68
C LYS A 267 0.65 19.54 -27.70
N TYR A 268 1.20 18.41 -28.13
CA TYR A 268 1.27 17.20 -27.33
C TYR A 268 2.25 17.32 -26.17
N LEU A 269 3.39 17.98 -26.41
CA LEU A 269 4.39 18.32 -25.38
C LEU A 269 4.00 19.50 -24.48
N ASP A 270 2.87 20.17 -24.76
CA ASP A 270 2.51 21.45 -24.14
C ASP A 270 3.66 22.48 -24.26
N ALA A 271 4.31 22.49 -25.43
CA ALA A 271 5.35 23.43 -25.80
C ALA A 271 4.75 24.68 -26.47
N ASN A 272 5.57 25.71 -26.68
CA ASN A 272 5.09 27.00 -27.17
C ASN A 272 5.43 27.23 -28.65
N GLN A 273 6.61 26.79 -29.07
CA GLN A 273 7.10 26.94 -30.44
C GLN A 273 7.82 25.68 -30.89
N GLY A 274 7.80 25.45 -32.20
CA GLY A 274 8.52 24.34 -32.80
C GLY A 274 8.93 24.62 -34.23
N ALA A 275 10.05 24.05 -34.64
CA ALA A 275 10.55 24.04 -36.01
C ALA A 275 10.93 22.60 -36.40
N LEU A 276 10.72 22.28 -37.67
CA LEU A 276 11.12 21.01 -38.28
C LEU A 276 12.01 21.31 -39.48
N PHE A 277 13.24 20.83 -39.39
CA PHE A 277 14.25 20.89 -40.45
C PHE A 277 14.34 19.51 -41.10
N LEU A 278 14.38 19.46 -42.44
CA LEU A 278 14.67 18.23 -43.18
C LEU A 278 16.02 18.31 -43.85
N LEU A 279 16.71 17.18 -43.92
CA LEU A 279 17.96 17.08 -44.66
C LEU A 279 17.69 17.20 -46.17
N ASP A 280 18.39 18.13 -46.79
CA ASP A 280 18.51 18.27 -48.25
C ASP A 280 19.78 17.53 -48.67
N ASP A 281 19.64 16.39 -49.33
CA ASP A 281 20.73 15.50 -49.74
C ASP A 281 20.80 15.34 -51.27
N GLU A 282 20.18 16.26 -52.03
CA GLU A 282 20.28 16.27 -53.50
C GLU A 282 21.74 16.35 -53.95
N ASN A 283 22.59 17.07 -53.18
CA ASN A 283 24.03 17.12 -53.38
C ASN A 283 24.76 16.63 -52.13
N LYS A 284 25.47 15.49 -52.25
CA LYS A 284 26.24 14.91 -51.14
C LYS A 284 27.41 15.78 -50.67
N ASP A 285 27.91 16.66 -51.53
CA ASP A 285 29.03 17.57 -51.21
C ASP A 285 28.55 18.86 -50.51
N ASP A 286 27.24 19.11 -50.46
CA ASP A 286 26.63 20.30 -49.86
C ASP A 286 25.36 19.93 -49.06
N LEU A 287 25.55 19.09 -48.04
CA LEU A 287 24.48 18.69 -47.13
C LEU A 287 23.99 19.90 -46.31
N GLN A 288 22.69 20.16 -46.36
CA GLN A 288 22.08 21.29 -45.66
C GLN A 288 20.76 20.88 -45.01
N LEU A 289 20.43 21.50 -43.89
CA LEU A 289 19.16 21.33 -43.20
C LEU A 289 18.23 22.49 -43.55
N THR A 290 17.10 22.17 -44.17
CA THR A 290 16.13 23.17 -44.63
C THR A 290 14.91 23.20 -43.71
N LEU A 291 14.55 24.38 -43.20
CA LEU A 291 13.32 24.60 -42.45
C LEU A 291 12.09 24.37 -43.33
N LYS A 292 11.36 23.27 -43.09
CA LYS A 292 10.16 22.90 -43.86
C LYS A 292 8.87 23.36 -43.21
N SER A 293 8.77 23.27 -41.89
CA SER A 293 7.59 23.72 -41.15
C SER A 293 7.95 24.34 -39.81
N ALA A 294 7.10 25.24 -39.33
CA ALA A 294 7.26 25.87 -38.04
C ALA A 294 5.91 26.21 -37.41
N TYR A 295 5.81 26.07 -36.10
CA TYR A 295 4.64 26.38 -35.28
C TYR A 295 4.91 27.61 -34.40
N ALA A 296 4.01 28.59 -34.44
CA ALA A 296 4.09 29.84 -33.68
C ALA A 296 5.41 30.63 -33.86
N PHE A 297 6.07 30.50 -35.01
CA PHE A 297 7.34 31.15 -35.33
C PHE A 297 7.17 32.47 -36.12
N LYS A 298 8.06 33.44 -35.85
CA LYS A 298 7.89 34.89 -36.10
C LYS A 298 7.73 35.30 -37.58
N ARG A 299 8.05 34.47 -38.57
CA ARG A 299 7.94 34.82 -40.00
C ARG A 299 7.72 33.60 -40.90
N ARG A 300 6.50 33.41 -41.40
CA ARG A 300 6.24 32.52 -42.57
C ARG A 300 7.06 32.91 -43.82
N LYS A 301 7.62 34.13 -43.87
CA LYS A 301 8.50 34.62 -44.96
C LYS A 301 9.94 34.02 -44.96
N GLN A 302 10.31 33.19 -43.98
CA GLN A 302 11.61 32.50 -43.90
C GLN A 302 11.49 30.97 -43.98
N LEU A 303 10.34 30.44 -44.42
CA LEU A 303 10.27 29.04 -44.88
C LEU A 303 11.34 28.86 -45.97
N ASN A 304 12.15 27.80 -45.86
CA ASN A 304 13.40 27.56 -46.61
C ASN A 304 14.67 28.24 -46.07
N GLN A 305 14.72 28.68 -44.81
CA GLN A 305 16.01 28.91 -44.16
C GLN A 305 16.84 27.62 -44.22
N LYS A 306 18.08 27.73 -44.71
CA LYS A 306 19.04 26.64 -44.77
C LYS A 306 20.08 26.81 -43.66
N VAL A 307 20.46 25.70 -43.04
CA VAL A 307 21.49 25.61 -42.00
C VAL A 307 22.52 24.60 -42.48
N ASN A 308 23.79 25.00 -42.51
CA ASN A 308 24.87 24.09 -42.89
C ASN A 308 25.15 23.08 -41.77
N ILE A 309 25.65 21.89 -42.13
CA ILE A 309 26.09 20.93 -41.12
C ILE A 309 27.21 21.52 -40.27
N GLY A 310 27.14 21.34 -38.95
CA GLY A 310 28.06 21.96 -37.99
C GLY A 310 27.80 23.44 -37.68
N GLU A 311 26.79 24.06 -38.31
CA GLU A 311 26.40 25.43 -38.02
C GLU A 311 25.26 25.47 -36.98
N GLY A 312 25.51 26.15 -35.87
CA GLY A 312 24.55 26.27 -34.77
C GLY A 312 24.19 24.93 -34.12
N LEU A 313 23.22 24.95 -33.20
CA LEU A 313 22.87 23.74 -32.46
C LEU A 313 22.09 22.72 -33.30
N VAL A 314 21.33 23.18 -34.28
CA VAL A 314 20.64 22.29 -35.23
C VAL A 314 21.68 21.53 -36.08
N GLY A 315 22.68 22.22 -36.64
CA GLY A 315 23.77 21.58 -37.37
C GLY A 315 24.66 20.69 -36.48
N GLN A 316 24.82 21.03 -35.20
CA GLN A 316 25.56 20.21 -34.24
C GLN A 316 24.81 18.91 -33.88
N CYS A 317 23.49 19.01 -33.66
CA CYS A 317 22.63 17.86 -33.38
C CYS A 317 22.69 16.83 -34.54
N TYR A 318 22.80 17.29 -35.78
CA TYR A 318 23.03 16.40 -36.93
C TYR A 318 24.33 15.60 -36.81
N LEU A 319 25.43 16.27 -36.43
CA LEU A 319 26.75 15.66 -36.34
C LEU A 319 26.84 14.66 -35.19
N GLU A 320 26.27 15.02 -34.03
CA GLU A 320 26.30 14.18 -32.84
C GLU A 320 25.32 13.01 -32.91
N LYS A 321 24.26 13.13 -33.73
CA LYS A 321 23.14 12.16 -33.81
C LYS A 321 22.47 11.90 -32.46
N ASP A 322 22.57 12.87 -31.56
CA ASP A 322 21.96 12.85 -30.25
C ASP A 322 21.18 14.15 -30.04
N TYR A 323 20.25 14.13 -29.08
CA TYR A 323 19.47 15.31 -28.75
C TYR A 323 20.32 16.31 -27.94
N ILE A 324 20.03 17.58 -28.13
CA ILE A 324 20.59 18.68 -27.33
C ILE A 324 19.46 19.28 -26.50
N TYR A 325 19.60 19.26 -25.17
CA TYR A 325 18.60 19.82 -24.26
C TYR A 325 19.19 20.96 -23.42
N LEU A 326 18.67 22.17 -23.64
CA LEU A 326 19.08 23.38 -22.93
C LEU A 326 18.01 23.75 -21.91
N THR A 327 18.42 23.99 -20.66
CA THR A 327 17.55 24.52 -19.59
C THR A 327 17.95 25.92 -19.14
N GLU A 328 19.11 26.38 -19.57
CA GLU A 328 19.61 27.74 -19.35
C GLU A 328 19.73 28.42 -20.72
N VAL A 329 18.62 28.99 -21.19
CA VAL A 329 18.56 29.65 -22.50
C VAL A 329 19.10 31.07 -22.38
N PRO A 330 20.16 31.45 -23.12
CA PRO A 330 20.69 32.81 -23.08
C PRO A 330 19.66 33.87 -23.50
N ASP A 331 19.77 35.06 -22.93
CA ASP A 331 18.90 36.19 -23.29
C ASP A 331 19.05 36.54 -24.78
N ASN A 332 17.91 36.76 -25.46
CA ASN A 332 17.81 37.02 -26.90
C ASN A 332 18.21 35.88 -27.83
N TYR A 333 18.39 34.65 -27.32
CA TYR A 333 18.62 33.48 -28.18
C TYR A 333 17.38 33.16 -29.04
N ILE A 334 16.21 33.07 -28.41
CA ILE A 334 14.91 32.92 -29.06
C ILE A 334 13.81 33.55 -28.19
N ASN A 335 12.83 34.20 -28.80
CA ASN A 335 11.72 34.85 -28.09
C ASN A 335 10.37 34.27 -28.53
N ILE A 336 9.59 33.78 -27.58
CA ILE A 336 8.18 33.42 -27.76
C ILE A 336 7.38 34.70 -27.73
N ARG A 337 6.73 35.06 -28.84
CA ARG A 337 5.96 36.30 -28.99
C ARG A 337 4.46 36.03 -28.99
N SER A 338 3.73 36.83 -28.25
CA SER A 338 2.28 37.01 -28.39
C SER A 338 1.97 38.36 -29.03
N GLY A 339 0.69 38.61 -29.33
CA GLY A 339 0.23 39.95 -29.74
C GLY A 339 0.41 41.03 -28.67
N LEU A 340 0.70 40.63 -27.42
CA LEU A 340 0.80 41.54 -26.26
C LEU A 340 2.25 41.73 -25.75
N GLY A 341 3.21 40.92 -26.19
CA GLY A 341 4.60 40.99 -25.71
C GLY A 341 5.42 39.76 -26.08
N ASP A 342 6.65 39.69 -25.59
CA ASP A 342 7.56 38.58 -25.82
C ASP A 342 8.30 38.12 -24.56
N ALA A 343 8.63 36.82 -24.52
CA ALA A 343 9.32 36.18 -23.39
C ALA A 343 10.27 35.09 -23.87
N ASN A 344 11.38 34.87 -23.14
CA ASN A 344 12.34 33.81 -23.43
C ASN A 344 11.81 32.45 -22.92
N PRO A 345 11.98 31.35 -23.67
CA PRO A 345 11.63 30.02 -23.18
C PRO A 345 12.53 29.63 -22.00
N ARG A 346 12.05 28.68 -21.18
CA ARG A 346 12.86 28.09 -20.11
C ARG A 346 13.67 26.89 -20.57
N SER A 347 13.26 26.24 -21.65
CA SER A 347 14.02 25.15 -22.21
C SER A 347 13.86 25.03 -23.72
N ILE A 348 14.91 24.52 -24.36
CA ILE A 348 14.95 24.21 -25.78
C ILE A 348 15.38 22.75 -25.92
N LEU A 349 14.60 21.95 -26.64
CA LEU A 349 14.94 20.59 -27.02
C LEU A 349 15.18 20.55 -28.52
N ILE A 350 16.36 20.10 -28.92
CA ILE A 350 16.73 19.83 -30.31
C ILE A 350 16.90 18.33 -30.43
N SER A 351 16.07 17.67 -31.23
CA SER A 351 16.01 16.21 -31.31
C SER A 351 16.17 15.76 -32.76
N PRO A 352 17.10 14.83 -33.06
CA PRO A 352 17.24 14.31 -34.40
C PRO A 352 16.12 13.30 -34.73
N MET A 353 15.76 13.23 -36.00
CA MET A 353 14.93 12.17 -36.58
C MET A 353 15.84 11.27 -37.39
N LEU A 354 16.17 10.09 -36.88
CA LEU A 354 17.15 9.21 -37.52
C LEU A 354 16.70 7.75 -37.51
N VAL A 355 17.12 7.02 -38.54
CA VAL A 355 16.91 5.57 -38.70
C VAL A 355 18.23 4.99 -39.20
N ASN A 356 18.68 3.87 -38.63
CA ASN A 356 19.95 3.22 -39.00
C ASN A 356 21.14 4.21 -39.05
N GLU A 357 21.27 5.07 -38.03
CA GLU A 357 22.35 6.06 -37.94
C GLU A 357 22.32 7.18 -39.01
N GLU A 358 21.28 7.25 -39.85
CA GLU A 358 21.09 8.31 -40.84
C GLU A 358 20.06 9.34 -40.36
N VAL A 359 20.45 10.61 -40.27
CA VAL A 359 19.57 11.71 -39.84
C VAL A 359 18.79 12.23 -41.03
N TYR A 360 17.46 12.15 -40.99
CA TYR A 360 16.54 12.63 -42.02
C TYR A 360 16.03 14.05 -41.74
N GLY A 361 16.11 14.48 -40.50
CA GLY A 361 15.75 15.84 -40.11
C GLY A 361 15.87 16.06 -38.61
N ILE A 362 15.52 17.26 -38.16
CA ILE A 362 15.71 17.70 -36.78
C ILE A 362 14.49 18.49 -36.33
N PHE A 363 14.03 18.19 -35.12
CA PHE A 363 13.10 19.01 -34.37
C PHE A 363 13.84 20.03 -33.53
N GLU A 364 13.33 21.25 -33.46
CA GLU A 364 13.72 22.24 -32.47
C GLU A 364 12.46 22.75 -31.78
N ILE A 365 12.34 22.51 -30.47
CA ILE A 365 11.15 22.78 -29.66
C ILE A 365 11.53 23.72 -28.53
N ALA A 366 10.80 24.84 -28.41
CA ALA A 366 10.97 25.79 -27.32
C ALA A 366 9.74 25.79 -26.39
N SER A 367 9.99 25.71 -25.08
CA SER A 367 8.94 25.62 -24.06
C SER A 367 9.24 26.49 -22.84
N PHE A 368 8.18 27.01 -22.21
CA PHE A 368 8.26 27.61 -20.87
C PHE A 368 8.32 26.55 -19.75
N ASN A 369 7.95 25.31 -20.05
CA ASN A 369 7.99 24.20 -19.12
C ASN A 369 9.23 23.34 -19.39
N LYS A 370 9.78 22.72 -18.33
CA LYS A 370 10.85 21.73 -18.51
C LYS A 370 10.28 20.50 -19.23
N VAL A 371 11.03 20.00 -20.20
CA VAL A 371 10.75 18.72 -20.84
C VAL A 371 11.31 17.61 -19.95
N GLU A 372 10.44 16.69 -19.53
CA GLU A 372 10.81 15.55 -18.69
C GLU A 372 11.43 14.42 -19.54
N GLN A 373 12.23 13.53 -18.93
CA GLN A 373 12.97 12.50 -19.67
C GLN A 373 12.06 11.61 -20.55
N TYR A 374 10.90 11.16 -20.05
CA TYR A 374 9.99 10.32 -20.86
C TYR A 374 9.42 11.05 -22.08
N GLN A 375 9.39 12.39 -22.06
CA GLN A 375 8.97 13.20 -23.20
C GLN A 375 10.09 13.32 -24.24
N ILE A 376 11.36 13.36 -23.78
CA ILE A 376 12.54 13.30 -24.65
C ILE A 376 12.62 11.92 -25.30
N ASP A 377 12.48 10.84 -24.51
CA ASP A 377 12.47 9.47 -25.02
C ASP A 377 11.35 9.27 -26.05
N PHE A 378 10.17 9.82 -25.80
CA PHE A 378 9.07 9.87 -26.77
C PHE A 378 9.44 10.61 -28.05
N MET A 379 10.14 11.75 -27.97
CA MET A 379 10.58 12.51 -29.14
C MET A 379 11.57 11.71 -30.01
N LEU A 380 12.45 10.92 -29.39
CA LEU A 380 13.39 10.05 -30.09
C LEU A 380 12.67 8.89 -30.80
N GLU A 381 11.80 8.17 -30.08
CA GLU A 381 11.04 7.04 -30.65
C GLU A 381 10.06 7.50 -31.75
N MET A 382 9.42 8.65 -31.56
CA MET A 382 8.61 9.29 -32.59
C MET A 382 9.47 9.76 -33.77
N GLY A 383 10.65 10.32 -33.51
CA GLY A 383 11.59 10.78 -34.53
C GLY A 383 12.02 9.65 -35.47
N GLU A 384 12.25 8.45 -34.93
CA GLU A 384 12.53 7.24 -35.71
C GLU A 384 11.35 6.87 -36.63
N ASN A 385 10.12 6.85 -36.09
CA ASN A 385 8.92 6.58 -36.87
C ASN A 385 8.70 7.58 -38.01
N ILE A 386 8.95 8.86 -37.73
CA ILE A 386 8.84 9.93 -38.74
C ILE A 386 9.92 9.78 -39.80
N ALA A 387 11.17 9.52 -39.41
CA ALA A 387 12.27 9.29 -40.34
C ALA A 387 12.00 8.10 -41.27
N MET A 388 11.43 7.00 -40.77
CA MET A 388 11.00 5.87 -41.61
C MET A 388 9.96 6.29 -42.66
N GLN A 389 8.95 7.07 -42.25
CA GLN A 389 7.91 7.53 -43.17
C GLN A 389 8.47 8.51 -44.21
N LEU A 390 9.34 9.44 -43.80
CA LEU A 390 10.01 10.37 -44.70
C LEU A 390 10.86 9.63 -45.74
N ASN A 391 11.61 8.62 -45.32
CA ASN A 391 12.37 7.77 -46.23
C ASN A 391 11.46 7.05 -47.24
N SER A 392 10.32 6.52 -46.77
CA SER A 392 9.33 5.88 -47.65
C SER A 392 8.75 6.85 -48.68
N ILE A 393 8.33 8.05 -48.26
CA ILE A 393 7.78 9.09 -49.16
C ILE A 393 8.81 9.44 -50.23
N LYS A 394 10.05 9.74 -49.82
CA LYS A 394 11.13 10.11 -50.72
C LYS A 394 11.50 8.99 -51.69
N THR A 395 11.54 7.75 -51.22
CA THR A 395 11.78 6.57 -52.06
C THR A 395 10.66 6.38 -53.08
N ASN A 396 9.41 6.59 -52.67
CA ASN A 396 8.25 6.52 -53.57
C ASN A 396 8.27 7.64 -54.62
N GLU A 397 8.61 8.87 -54.25
CA GLU A 397 8.77 10.00 -55.18
C GLU A 397 9.87 9.73 -56.21
N LYS A 398 11.04 9.27 -55.76
CA LYS A 398 12.14 8.89 -56.64
C LYS A 398 11.76 7.75 -57.59
N THR A 399 11.03 6.75 -57.09
CA THR A 399 10.52 5.65 -57.91
C THR A 399 9.55 6.15 -58.97
N LYS A 400 8.61 7.05 -58.62
CA LYS A 400 7.69 7.67 -59.58
C LYS A 400 8.43 8.47 -60.66
N TYR A 401 9.44 9.24 -60.27
CA TYR A 401 10.26 10.01 -61.21
C TYR A 401 11.00 9.11 -62.19
N LEU A 402 11.71 8.09 -61.70
CA LEU A 402 12.46 7.15 -62.54
C LEU A 402 11.53 6.35 -63.47
N LEU A 403 10.34 5.97 -63.00
CA LEU A 403 9.33 5.31 -63.83
C LEU A 403 8.84 6.22 -64.97
N ALA A 404 8.61 7.50 -64.70
CA ALA A 404 8.21 8.47 -65.72
C ALA A 404 9.31 8.68 -66.76
N GLU A 405 10.57 8.80 -66.32
CA GLU A 405 11.74 8.92 -67.20
C GLU A 405 11.91 7.68 -68.08
N MET A 406 11.77 6.47 -67.51
CA MET A 406 11.82 5.22 -68.29
C MET A 406 10.71 5.13 -69.33
N GLN A 407 9.49 5.57 -68.99
CA GLN A 407 8.37 5.59 -69.94
C GLN A 407 8.64 6.55 -71.10
N GLU A 408 9.17 7.74 -70.82
CA GLU A 408 9.54 8.72 -71.84
C GLU A 408 10.64 8.18 -72.77
N GLN A 409 11.71 7.62 -72.20
CA GLN A 409 12.80 7.00 -72.97
C GLN A 409 12.29 5.84 -73.84
N SER A 410 11.40 5.00 -73.30
CA SER A 410 10.80 3.91 -74.07
C SER A 410 9.96 4.43 -75.25
N GLN A 411 9.24 5.54 -75.08
CA GLN A 411 8.44 6.14 -76.15
C GLN A 411 9.33 6.76 -77.23
N GLN A 412 10.43 7.41 -76.85
CA GLN A 412 11.43 7.93 -77.79
C GLN A 412 12.07 6.80 -78.61
N LEU A 413 12.46 5.70 -77.95
CA LEU A 413 13.02 4.53 -78.64
C LEU A 413 12.04 3.93 -79.63
N HIS A 414 10.76 3.80 -79.26
CA HIS A 414 9.75 3.26 -80.17
C HIS A 414 9.50 4.18 -81.38
N SER A 415 9.54 5.51 -81.17
CA SER A 415 9.47 6.46 -82.28
C SER A 415 10.68 6.37 -83.21
N GLN A 416 11.89 6.21 -82.66
CA GLN A 416 13.11 6.02 -83.45
C GLN A 416 13.10 4.70 -84.23
N GLU A 417 12.58 3.63 -83.62
CA GLU A 417 12.40 2.34 -84.28
C GLU A 417 11.43 2.44 -85.48
N GLU A 418 10.31 3.14 -85.30
CA GLU A 418 9.32 3.36 -86.38
C GLU A 418 9.89 4.22 -87.51
N GLU A 419 10.62 5.29 -87.18
CA GLU A 419 11.30 6.14 -88.17
C GLU A 419 12.37 5.34 -88.93
N MET A 420 13.15 4.51 -88.23
CA MET A 420 14.14 3.63 -88.84
C MET A 420 13.47 2.59 -89.75
N ARG A 421 12.32 2.04 -89.36
CA ARG A 421 11.55 1.11 -90.19
C ARG A 421 11.06 1.80 -91.47
N GLN A 422 10.51 3.01 -91.36
CA GLN A 422 10.07 3.80 -92.51
C GLN A 422 11.25 4.12 -93.45
N ASN A 423 12.39 4.57 -92.92
CA ASN A 423 13.60 4.81 -93.70
C ASN A 423 14.08 3.54 -94.43
N MET A 424 13.98 2.38 -93.78
CA MET A 424 14.34 1.09 -94.40
C MET A 424 13.36 0.70 -95.52
N GLU A 425 12.05 0.91 -95.33
CA GLU A 425 11.02 0.70 -96.36
C GLU A 425 11.23 1.64 -97.57
N GLU A 426 11.54 2.92 -97.35
CA GLU A 426 11.84 3.89 -98.42
C GLU A 426 13.14 3.56 -99.17
N LEU A 427 14.19 3.15 -98.45
CA LEU A 427 15.45 2.69 -99.05
C LEU A 427 15.23 1.47 -99.94
N GLN A 428 14.43 0.51 -99.48
CA GLN A 428 14.09 -0.68 -100.27
C GLN A 428 13.29 -0.30 -101.52
N ALA A 429 12.27 0.56 -101.40
CA ALA A 429 11.52 1.05 -102.55
C ALA A 429 12.39 1.81 -103.56
N THR A 430 13.35 2.61 -103.07
CA THR A 430 14.32 3.33 -103.91
C THR A 430 15.25 2.37 -104.64
N GLN A 431 15.76 1.34 -103.97
CA GLN A 431 16.57 0.29 -104.59
C GLN A 431 15.78 -0.45 -105.69
N GLU A 432 14.55 -0.86 -105.40
CA GLU A 432 13.68 -1.51 -106.40
C GLU A 432 13.43 -0.60 -107.61
N GLN A 433 13.24 0.70 -107.39
CA GLN A 433 13.09 1.67 -108.48
C GLN A 433 14.38 1.85 -109.30
N GLN A 434 15.54 1.92 -108.64
CA GLN A 434 16.83 1.98 -109.33
C GLN A 434 17.08 0.74 -110.18
N GLU A 435 16.78 -0.45 -109.66
CA GLU A 435 16.88 -1.69 -110.43
C GLU A 435 15.96 -1.68 -111.65
N ARG A 436 14.74 -1.15 -111.53
CA ARG A 436 13.82 -1.00 -112.67
C ARG A 436 14.38 -0.03 -113.71
N GLN A 437 14.84 1.14 -113.29
CA GLN A 437 15.46 2.12 -114.18
C GLN A 437 16.68 1.55 -114.88
N GLU A 438 17.53 0.80 -114.18
CA GLU A 438 18.70 0.14 -114.79
C GLU A 438 18.28 -0.89 -115.84
N ARG A 439 17.21 -1.66 -115.58
CA ARG A 439 16.65 -2.60 -116.57
C ARG A 439 16.11 -1.86 -117.79
N ASP A 440 15.38 -0.76 -117.60
CA ASP A 440 14.81 0.04 -118.70
C ASP A 440 15.92 0.69 -119.54
N LEU A 441 16.93 1.28 -118.89
CA LEU A 441 18.13 1.84 -119.55
C LEU A 441 18.91 0.79 -120.34
N ARG A 442 19.07 -0.41 -119.78
CA ARG A 442 19.71 -1.54 -120.49
C ARG A 442 18.89 -1.94 -121.72
N ALA A 443 17.57 -2.00 -121.60
CA ALA A 443 16.69 -2.29 -122.72
C ALA A 443 16.78 -1.22 -123.82
N GLU A 444 16.83 0.07 -123.44
CA GLU A 444 16.99 1.19 -124.37
C GLU A 444 18.38 1.21 -125.03
N LEU A 445 19.44 0.91 -124.28
CA LEU A 445 20.78 0.73 -124.85
C LEU A 445 20.80 -0.42 -125.88
N ASP A 446 20.10 -1.52 -125.60
CA ASP A 446 19.99 -2.64 -126.54
C ASP A 446 19.17 -2.28 -127.78
N THR A 447 18.10 -1.47 -127.66
CA THR A 447 17.37 -0.98 -128.84
C THR A 447 18.22 -0.01 -129.66
N VAL A 448 18.89 0.95 -129.03
CA VAL A 448 19.80 1.90 -129.70
C VAL A 448 20.95 1.17 -130.37
N LYS A 449 21.55 0.16 -129.73
CA LYS A 449 22.56 -0.69 -130.38
C LYS A 449 22.01 -1.39 -131.61
N LYS A 450 20.82 -1.99 -131.53
CA LYS A 450 20.15 -2.63 -132.69
C LYS A 450 19.84 -1.64 -133.80
N GLU A 451 19.43 -0.41 -133.47
CA GLU A 451 19.19 0.65 -134.45
C GLU A 451 20.47 1.13 -135.10
N LYS A 452 21.54 1.29 -134.30
CA LYS A 452 22.88 1.60 -134.78
C LYS A 452 23.39 0.52 -135.73
N GLU A 453 23.29 -0.76 -135.37
CA GLU A 453 23.65 -1.88 -136.25
C GLU A 453 22.85 -1.88 -137.57
N LYS A 454 21.55 -1.54 -137.51
CA LYS A 454 20.71 -1.39 -138.72
C LYS A 454 21.14 -0.20 -139.57
N LEU A 455 21.51 0.92 -138.95
CA LEU A 455 22.02 2.11 -139.62
C LEU A 455 23.39 1.87 -140.25
N GLU A 456 24.31 1.21 -139.55
CA GLU A 456 25.62 0.79 -140.07
C GLU A 456 25.46 -0.14 -141.27
N LYS A 457 24.52 -1.09 -141.23
CA LYS A 457 24.14 -1.91 -142.39
C LYS A 457 23.55 -1.11 -143.55
N LYS A 458 22.82 -0.02 -143.30
CA LYS A 458 22.26 0.87 -144.35
C LYS A 458 23.30 1.82 -144.96
N LEU A 459 24.27 2.28 -144.16
CA LEU A 459 25.34 3.19 -144.55
C LEU A 459 26.52 2.49 -145.24
N GLY A 460 26.50 1.15 -145.33
CA GLY A 460 27.53 0.38 -146.04
C GLY A 460 28.89 0.35 -145.33
N LEU A 461 28.90 0.48 -144.00
CA LEU A 461 30.11 0.46 -143.17
C LEU A 461 30.37 -0.90 -142.49
N MET A 462 29.73 -1.96 -142.97
CA MET A 462 30.16 -3.35 -142.73
C MET A 462 30.14 -4.15 -144.03
#